data_AF-A0A2S9FSD0-F1
#
_entry.id   AF-A0A2S9FSD0-F1
#
_cell.length_a   1.000
_cell.length_b   1.000
_cell.length_c   1.000
_cell.angle_alpha   90.00
_cell.angle_beta   90.00
_cell.angle_gamma   90.00
#
_symmetry.space_group_name_H-M   'P 1'
#
loop_
_entity.id
_entity.type
_entity.pdbx_description
1 polymer ?
#
loop_
_entity_poly.entity_id
_entity_poly.type
_entity_poly.pdbx_seq_one_letter_code
_entity_poly.pdbx_strand_id
1 'polypeptide(L)'
;SSAGNHAQGFALACRSMGIHGRVYVPAKTPKQKRNRIRYHGGDFIELIVGGKTYDMAAEAALADVARTGATLVPPYDDLRTMAGQGTIAVEI
;
A
#
# COMPACT_ATOMS: atom_id res chain seq x y z
N SER A 1 -12.80 -5.68 -5.63
CA SER A 1 -11.39 -6.04 -5.88
C SER A 1 -10.67 -6.17 -4.55
N SER A 2 -10.22 -7.38 -4.20
CA SER A 2 -9.62 -7.73 -2.90
C SER A 2 -8.56 -6.73 -2.43
N ALA A 3 -7.71 -6.26 -3.34
CA ALA A 3 -6.68 -5.30 -3.01
C ALA A 3 -7.14 -3.91 -2.54
N GLY A 4 -8.34 -3.49 -2.94
CA GLY A 4 -8.91 -2.26 -2.40
C GLY A 4 -9.20 -2.42 -0.90
N ASN A 5 -9.62 -3.61 -0.47
CA ASN A 5 -9.90 -3.91 0.93
C ASN A 5 -8.61 -4.16 1.71
N HIS A 6 -7.63 -4.86 1.11
CA HIS A 6 -6.32 -5.05 1.74
C HIS A 6 -5.63 -3.72 2.04
N ALA A 7 -5.56 -2.81 1.05
CA ALA A 7 -4.95 -1.49 1.24
C ALA A 7 -5.67 -0.64 2.32
N GLN A 8 -7.00 -0.80 2.46
CA GLN A 8 -7.76 -0.12 3.52
C GLN A 8 -7.50 -0.74 4.89
N GLY A 9 -7.44 -2.08 4.98
CA GLY A 9 -7.12 -2.80 6.21
C GLY A 9 -5.70 -2.50 6.70
N PHE A 10 -4.74 -2.49 5.78
CA PHE A 10 -3.37 -2.04 6.04
C PHE A 10 -3.34 -0.61 6.59
N ALA A 11 -4.02 0.31 5.91
CA ALA A 11 -4.04 1.71 6.32
C ALA A 11 -4.68 1.89 7.71
N LEU A 12 -5.78 1.19 7.97
CA LEU A 12 -6.41 1.18 9.30
C LEU A 12 -5.46 0.60 10.36
N ALA A 13 -4.72 -0.46 10.04
CA ALA A 13 -3.76 -1.08 10.96
C ALA A 13 -2.61 -0.12 11.29
N CYS A 14 -2.01 0.53 10.29
CA CYS A 14 -0.99 1.57 10.49
C CYS A 14 -1.48 2.66 11.45
N ARG A 15 -2.68 3.19 11.21
CA ARG A 15 -3.29 4.20 12.09
C ARG A 15 -3.55 3.68 13.50
N SER A 16 -4.05 2.46 13.62
CA SER A 16 -4.41 1.87 14.93
C SER A 16 -3.17 1.55 15.78
N MET A 17 -2.05 1.22 15.12
CA MET A 17 -0.78 0.92 15.79
C MET A 17 0.13 2.14 15.94
N GLY A 18 -0.20 3.27 15.32
CA GLY A 18 0.66 4.45 15.32
C GLY A 18 1.95 4.28 14.49
N ILE A 19 1.94 3.41 13.48
CA ILE A 19 3.11 3.06 12.67
C ILE A 19 2.94 3.62 11.26
N HIS A 20 3.99 4.20 10.70
CA HIS A 20 3.99 4.71 9.33
C HIS A 20 4.07 3.58 8.29
N GLY A 21 3.16 3.63 7.32
CA GLY A 21 3.15 2.73 6.17
C GLY A 21 3.11 3.50 4.85
N ARG A 22 3.45 2.82 3.76
CA ARG A 22 3.28 3.33 2.41
C ARG A 22 2.42 2.37 1.61
N VAL A 23 1.52 2.89 0.79
CA VAL A 23 0.62 2.11 -0.05
C VAL A 23 0.85 2.48 -1.51
N TYR A 24 1.25 1.50 -2.31
CA TYR A 24 1.54 1.68 -3.73
C TYR A 24 0.34 1.24 -4.57
N VAL A 25 -0.16 2.15 -5.41
CA VAL A 25 -1.29 1.88 -6.31
C VAL A 25 -1.05 2.44 -7.73
N PRO A 26 -1.59 1.81 -8.79
CA PRO A 26 -1.48 2.33 -10.15
C PRO A 26 -2.10 3.71 -10.32
N ALA A 27 -1.60 4.51 -11.28
CA ALA A 27 -2.16 5.81 -11.63
C ALA A 27 -3.65 5.76 -12.03
N LYS A 28 -4.06 4.66 -12.68
CA LYS A 28 -5.46 4.41 -13.07
C LYS A 28 -6.40 4.07 -11.92
N THR A 29 -5.90 4.01 -10.67
CA THR A 29 -6.73 3.65 -9.52
C THR A 29 -7.83 4.71 -9.29
N PRO A 30 -9.13 4.32 -9.29
CA PRO A 30 -10.22 5.26 -9.10
C PRO A 30 -10.07 6.14 -7.86
N LYS A 31 -10.36 7.44 -7.99
CA LYS A 31 -10.20 8.43 -6.89
C LYS A 31 -10.94 8.02 -5.62
N GLN A 32 -12.15 7.47 -5.75
CA GLN A 32 -12.93 6.97 -4.61
C GLN A 32 -12.18 5.89 -3.80
N LYS A 33 -11.46 4.98 -4.46
CA LYS A 33 -10.66 3.95 -3.78
C LYS A 33 -9.45 4.57 -3.07
N ARG A 34 -8.75 5.48 -3.74
CA ARG A 34 -7.61 6.23 -3.17
C ARG A 34 -8.01 7.04 -1.94
N ASN A 35 -9.14 7.74 -2.02
CA ASN A 35 -9.66 8.55 -0.91
C ASN A 35 -10.00 7.69 0.30
N ARG A 36 -10.57 6.50 0.10
CA ARG A 36 -10.90 5.60 1.21
C ARG A 36 -9.66 5.04 1.91
N ILE A 37 -8.61 4.70 1.15
CA ILE A 37 -7.32 4.29 1.74
C ILE A 37 -6.75 5.42 2.62
N ARG A 38 -6.71 6.66 2.08
CA ARG A 38 -6.27 7.84 2.85
C ARG A 38 -7.13 8.09 4.08
N TYR A 39 -8.45 7.96 3.97
CA TYR A 39 -9.35 8.14 5.09
C TYR A 39 -9.07 7.16 6.25
N HIS A 40 -8.81 5.89 5.93
CA HIS A 40 -8.50 4.89 6.95
C HIS A 40 -7.13 5.11 7.61
N GLY A 41 -6.10 5.43 6.81
CA GLY A 41 -4.74 5.62 7.34
C GLY A 41 -4.45 6.99 7.95
N GLY A 42 -5.15 8.03 7.51
CA GLY A 42 -4.83 9.40 7.91
C GLY A 42 -3.37 9.73 7.64
N ASP A 43 -2.71 10.36 8.61
CA ASP A 43 -1.31 10.76 8.54
C ASP A 43 -0.32 9.59 8.70
N PHE A 44 -0.81 8.40 9.07
CA PHE A 44 0.02 7.20 9.25
C PHE A 44 0.30 6.45 7.95
N ILE A 45 -0.28 6.88 6.82
CA ILE A 45 0.07 6.31 5.52
C ILE A 45 0.43 7.35 4.49
N GLU A 46 1.41 7.00 3.66
CA GLU A 46 1.68 7.66 2.39
C GLU A 46 1.03 6.87 1.25
N LEU A 47 0.13 7.48 0.48
CA LEU A 47 -0.43 6.84 -0.72
C LEU A 47 0.37 7.24 -1.96
N ILE A 48 1.20 6.33 -2.42
CA ILE A 48 2.09 6.50 -3.56
C ILE A 48 1.37 6.01 -4.83
N VAL A 49 1.17 6.93 -5.76
CA VAL A 49 0.42 6.68 -7.00
C VAL A 49 1.39 6.71 -8.17
N GLY A 50 1.63 5.55 -8.79
CA GLY A 50 2.62 5.42 -9.85
C GLY A 50 2.42 4.16 -10.68
N GLY A 51 2.97 4.16 -11.90
CA GLY A 51 2.84 3.03 -12.82
C GLY A 51 1.46 2.90 -13.48
N LYS A 52 1.42 2.17 -14.60
CA LYS A 52 0.18 1.92 -15.38
C LYS A 52 -0.55 0.65 -14.94
N THR A 53 0.19 -0.29 -14.36
CA THR A 53 -0.30 -1.62 -13.95
C THR A 53 -0.02 -1.87 -12.49
N TYR A 54 -0.65 -2.90 -11.93
CA TYR A 54 -0.40 -3.33 -10.56
C TYR A 54 1.01 -3.89 -10.40
N ASP A 55 1.52 -4.59 -11.42
CA ASP A 55 2.89 -5.11 -11.41
C ASP A 55 3.91 -3.98 -11.24
N MET A 56 3.72 -2.85 -11.93
CA MET A 56 4.60 -1.68 -11.76
C MET A 56 4.49 -1.07 -10.35
N ALA A 57 3.29 -1.06 -9.75
CA ALA A 57 3.13 -0.60 -8.37
C ALA A 57 3.78 -1.58 -7.38
N ALA A 58 3.77 -2.87 -7.69
CA ALA A 58 4.42 -3.89 -6.86
C ALA A 58 5.94 -3.85 -6.97
N GLU A 59 6.47 -3.66 -8.18
CA GLU A 59 7.89 -3.43 -8.41
C GLU A 59 8.38 -2.18 -7.68
N ALA A 60 7.60 -1.09 -7.70
CA ALA A 60 7.93 0.13 -6.94
C ALA A 60 7.98 -0.12 -5.43
N ALA A 61 7.05 -0.91 -4.88
CA ALA A 61 7.06 -1.29 -3.47
C ALA A 61 8.29 -2.15 -3.11
N LEU A 62 8.65 -3.12 -3.97
CA LEU A 62 9.84 -3.96 -3.79
C LEU A 62 11.13 -3.12 -3.86
N ALA A 63 11.20 -2.17 -4.79
CA ALA A 63 12.33 -1.25 -4.91
C ALA A 63 12.45 -0.36 -3.66
N ASP A 64 11.34 0.12 -3.11
CA ASP A 64 11.34 0.90 -1.87
C ASP A 64 11.82 0.07 -0.67
N VAL A 65 11.34 -1.17 -0.54
CA VAL A 65 11.81 -2.13 0.47
C VAL A 65 13.32 -2.33 0.38
N ALA A 66 13.83 -2.58 -0.82
CA ALA A 66 15.28 -2.74 -1.04
C ALA A 66 16.08 -1.47 -0.68
N ARG A 67 15.50 -0.28 -0.89
CA ARG A 67 16.15 1.01 -0.65
C ARG A 67 16.10 1.44 0.82
N THR A 68 15.00 1.19 1.52
CA THR A 68 14.77 1.72 2.88
C THR A 68 14.85 0.67 3.97
N GLY A 69 14.91 -0.62 3.63
CA GLY A 69 14.80 -1.71 4.61
C GLY A 69 13.40 -1.86 5.20
N ALA A 70 12.37 -1.27 4.56
CA ALA A 70 10.99 -1.41 5.00
C ALA A 70 10.53 -2.88 4.91
N THR A 71 9.58 -3.28 5.75
CA THR A 71 8.96 -4.61 5.68
C THR A 71 7.84 -4.61 4.64
N LEU A 72 7.93 -5.50 3.66
CA LEU A 72 6.83 -5.72 2.72
C LEU A 72 5.66 -6.42 3.45
N VAL A 73 4.45 -5.87 3.34
CA VAL A 73 3.23 -6.55 3.77
C VAL A 73 2.50 -7.06 2.53
N PRO A 74 2.59 -8.37 2.23
CA PRO A 74 1.90 -8.91 1.09
C PRO A 74 0.39 -8.92 1.33
N PRO A 75 -0.43 -8.66 0.30
CA PRO A 75 -1.85 -8.94 0.34
C PRO A 75 -2.11 -10.42 0.64
N TYR A 76 -3.05 -10.66 1.55
CA TYR A 76 -3.63 -11.98 1.75
C TYR A 76 -4.40 -12.35 0.46
N ASP A 77 -4.10 -13.52 -0.09
CA ASP A 77 -4.52 -14.10 -1.39
C ASP A 77 -3.74 -13.68 -2.66
N ASP A 78 -2.86 -14.61 -3.04
CA ASP A 78 -2.39 -14.99 -4.39
C ASP A 78 -1.78 -13.85 -5.25
N LEU A 79 -0.56 -14.11 -5.74
CA LEU A 79 0.22 -13.23 -6.63
C LEU A 79 -0.57 -12.73 -7.85
N ARG A 80 -1.67 -13.42 -8.22
CA ARG A 80 -2.55 -13.07 -9.35
C ARG A 80 -3.67 -12.07 -8.99
N THR A 81 -3.87 -11.75 -7.71
CA THR A 81 -4.91 -10.82 -7.20
C THR A 81 -4.30 -9.61 -6.46
N MET A 82 -3.01 -9.35 -6.68
CA MET A 82 -2.23 -8.32 -5.97
C MET A 82 -2.44 -6.91 -6.54
N ALA A 83 -3.50 -6.23 -6.12
CA ALA A 83 -3.82 -4.88 -6.60
C ALA A 83 -3.51 -3.73 -5.59
N GLY A 84 -2.58 -3.93 -4.67
CA GLY A 84 -2.16 -2.92 -3.70
C GLY A 84 -1.09 -3.48 -2.77
N GLN A 85 0.16 -3.08 -2.97
CA GLN A 85 1.23 -3.41 -2.05
C GLN A 85 1.26 -2.36 -0.94
N GLY A 86 1.21 -2.79 0.31
CA GLY A 86 1.57 -1.98 1.47
C GLY A 86 3.00 -2.32 1.89
N THR A 87 3.84 -1.33 2.12
CA THR A 87 5.14 -1.51 2.78
C THR A 87 5.05 -0.84 4.15
N ILE A 88 5.42 -1.53 5.22
CA ILE A 88 5.57 -0.94 6.56
C ILE A 88 7.00 -0.42 6.68
N ALA A 89 7.17 0.87 6.91
CA ALA A 89 8.45 1.37 7.40
C ALA A 89 8.44 1.19 8.92
N VAL A 90 9.17 0.18 9.41
CA VAL A 90 9.58 0.17 10.82
C VAL A 90 10.85 1.01 10.86
N GLU A 91 10.76 2.26 11.30
CA GLU A 91 11.96 2.94 11.79
C GLU A 91 12.41 2.21 13.06
N ILE A 92 13.70 1.85 13.10
CA ILE A 92 14.43 1.50 14.32
C ILE A 92 14.90 2.80 14.94
#